data_AF-A0A8T3BIE2-F1
#
_entry.id   AF-A0A8T3BIE2-F1
#
_cell.length_a   1.000
_cell.length_b   1.000
_cell.length_c   1.000
_cell.angle_alpha   90.00
_cell.angle_beta   90.00
_cell.angle_gamma   90.00
#
_symmetry.space_group_name_H-M   'P 1'
#
loop_
_entity.id
_entity.type
_entity.pdbx_description
1 polymer ?
#
loop_
_entity_poly.entity_id
_entity_poly.type
_entity_poly.pdbx_seq_one_letter_code
_entity_poly.pdbx_strand_id
1 'polypeptide(L)'
;MEENGDGRDTESYGVLLYYNYISIPDATSLARFYDTHCRSLNLFGRIRVGHEGVNATIGGKLSALEEHITVMNSNSLFDGTDFKLAPCGHPSNEKIARECGFTSLSVRVVKELVTFMSDPLLKSPVISNAGRHLSASEFHYVLHQAAECANDGNALQCEARMQNEDLVLLDARNVYETRIGKFKILNINTLDPEIRQYSDLASWIDKHSERLRNKNVLMYCTGGIRCEMASAYIRSKGAGFGNVFQLFGGIQRYMEQFPDGGFFKGKNFVFDHRISVGSQDKDVLGTCLICSSPFDDYSSRCRCFYCRMLVLVCYNCQGNYRGRYICELCQKHDNVEKPVPLVQNSHQELSQESFDVTETEAETSHDSSEKPCREHSTRSVSDRSRKLRILCLHGFRQNASSFKGRTSSLAKKLKNNVEFIFIDAPHELPFIFQPTEQQISPVLSENCKKRFAWLISPNSTSSDENSWRIAEQQFDPFQYKMQTEGFELSYSYLQHVVLKNGPFDGILGFSQGAAMAALFLEQQQRSGQVSGLRFAVLCSGFSTVSCKSVGGFIKYPSLHIFGDGRGRDRQINCEVSRDLADLFDKNSSVTIEHDMGHIIPTRSPYIDQIKAFLLSFL
;
A
#
# COMPACT_ATOMS: atom_id res chain seq x y z
N MET A 1 13.25 -30.07 38.17
CA MET A 1 12.34 -31.05 37.55
C MET A 1 10.96 -30.69 38.07
N GLU A 2 10.04 -30.13 37.31
CA GLU A 2 9.80 -30.17 35.86
C GLU A 2 9.38 -28.79 35.33
N GLU A 3 9.80 -28.49 34.10
CA GLU A 3 9.40 -27.34 33.30
C GLU A 3 8.00 -27.60 32.70
N ASN A 4 7.06 -26.67 32.91
CA ASN A 4 5.83 -26.63 32.11
C ASN A 4 6.01 -25.59 31.00
N GLY A 5 6.28 -26.09 29.79
CA GLY A 5 6.29 -25.30 28.57
C GLY A 5 4.88 -25.02 28.05
N ASP A 6 4.51 -23.74 27.99
CA ASP A 6 3.47 -23.23 27.08
C ASP A 6 4.13 -22.17 26.18
N GLY A 7 4.93 -22.66 25.23
CA GLY A 7 5.49 -21.85 24.15
C GLY A 7 4.40 -21.59 23.12
N ARG A 8 3.60 -20.54 23.31
CA ARG A 8 2.65 -20.08 22.29
C ARG A 8 3.43 -19.50 21.11
N ASP A 9 3.38 -20.19 19.97
CA ASP A 9 3.90 -19.78 18.67
C ASP A 9 3.61 -18.30 18.37
N THR A 10 4.65 -17.46 18.44
CA THR A 10 4.62 -16.01 18.13
C THR A 10 4.82 -15.71 16.65
N GLU A 11 4.63 -16.70 15.79
CA GLU A 11 4.99 -16.61 14.37
C GLU A 11 3.94 -15.80 13.58
N SER A 12 4.43 -14.86 12.78
CA SER A 12 3.57 -13.95 12.00
C SER A 12 3.02 -14.62 10.74
N TYR A 13 1.80 -14.25 10.35
CA TYR A 13 1.09 -14.81 9.19
C TYR A 13 1.17 -13.87 7.99
N GLY A 14 0.94 -14.42 6.80
CA GLY A 14 0.85 -13.62 5.58
C GLY A 14 -0.04 -14.23 4.52
N VAL A 15 -0.18 -13.47 3.44
CA VAL A 15 -0.77 -13.91 2.18
C VAL A 15 0.27 -13.69 1.08
N LEU A 16 0.48 -14.72 0.28
CA LEU A 16 1.32 -14.71 -0.90
C LEU A 16 0.44 -14.81 -2.15
N LEU A 17 0.61 -13.84 -3.05
CA LEU A 17 -0.04 -13.83 -4.36
C LEU A 17 1.01 -13.85 -5.46
N TYR A 18 0.85 -14.73 -6.44
CA TYR A 18 1.66 -14.71 -7.66
C TYR A 18 0.93 -15.41 -8.80
N TYR A 19 1.33 -15.09 -10.01
CA TYR A 19 0.98 -15.84 -11.20
C TYR A 19 2.20 -15.92 -12.10
N ASN A 20 2.25 -16.94 -12.94
CA ASN A 20 3.22 -17.02 -14.02
C ASN A 20 2.57 -17.68 -15.23
N TYR A 21 2.58 -17.01 -16.38
CA TYR A 21 2.16 -17.61 -17.64
C TYR A 21 3.37 -18.23 -18.32
N ILE A 22 3.41 -19.56 -18.29
CA ILE A 22 4.48 -20.36 -18.85
C ILE A 22 3.92 -21.69 -19.34
N SER A 23 4.47 -22.22 -20.43
CA SER A 23 4.07 -23.53 -20.92
C SER A 23 4.45 -24.61 -19.91
N ILE A 24 3.44 -25.29 -19.36
CA ILE A 24 3.61 -26.37 -18.39
C ILE A 24 3.31 -27.70 -19.10
N PRO A 25 4.34 -28.55 -19.29
CA PRO A 25 4.16 -29.84 -19.97
C PRO A 25 3.15 -30.75 -19.27
N ASP A 26 3.18 -30.80 -17.93
CA ASP A 26 2.29 -31.63 -17.12
C ASP A 26 1.69 -30.85 -15.94
N ALA A 27 0.53 -30.24 -16.20
CA ALA A 27 -0.24 -29.51 -15.19
C ALA A 27 -0.71 -30.40 -14.03
N THR A 28 -0.92 -31.70 -14.27
CA THR A 28 -1.41 -32.64 -13.25
C THR A 28 -0.30 -32.98 -12.27
N SER A 29 0.92 -33.22 -12.76
CA SER A 29 2.09 -33.44 -11.90
C SER A 29 2.43 -32.19 -11.08
N LEU A 30 2.37 -31.00 -11.69
CA LEU A 30 2.61 -29.76 -10.96
C LEU A 30 1.52 -29.47 -9.90
N ALA A 31 0.25 -29.77 -10.20
CA ALA A 31 -0.82 -29.68 -9.20
C ALA A 31 -0.61 -30.64 -8.01
N ARG A 32 -0.16 -31.88 -8.27
CA ARG A 32 0.20 -32.83 -7.20
C ARG A 32 1.36 -32.34 -6.35
N PHE A 33 2.38 -31.74 -6.98
CA PHE A 33 3.48 -31.08 -6.28
C PHE A 33 2.97 -29.98 -5.35
N TYR A 34 2.14 -29.06 -5.85
CA TYR A 34 1.57 -28.00 -5.03
C TYR A 34 0.74 -28.53 -3.87
N ASP A 35 -0.12 -29.52 -4.09
CA ASP A 35 -0.95 -30.07 -3.02
C ASP A 35 -0.10 -30.70 -1.92
N THR A 36 0.92 -31.48 -2.28
CA THR A 36 1.84 -32.12 -1.33
C THR A 36 2.68 -31.09 -0.58
N HIS A 37 3.32 -30.17 -1.31
CA HIS A 37 4.25 -29.19 -0.74
C HIS A 37 3.54 -28.15 0.13
N CYS A 38 2.41 -27.59 -0.33
CA CYS A 38 1.68 -26.63 0.49
C CYS A 38 1.08 -27.29 1.73
N ARG A 39 0.65 -28.56 1.67
CA ARG A 39 0.21 -29.30 2.88
C ARG A 39 1.34 -29.54 3.87
N SER A 40 2.53 -29.93 3.41
CA SER A 40 3.67 -30.13 4.32
C SER A 40 4.07 -28.85 5.05
N LEU A 41 3.84 -27.70 4.42
CA LEU A 41 4.10 -26.38 4.98
C LEU A 41 2.92 -25.77 5.76
N ASN A 42 1.81 -26.51 5.93
CA ASN A 42 0.56 -26.00 6.52
C ASN A 42 0.07 -24.70 5.86
N LEU A 43 0.19 -24.61 4.53
CA LEU A 43 -0.31 -23.50 3.74
C LEU A 43 -1.73 -23.78 3.24
N PHE A 44 -2.56 -22.74 3.23
CA PHE A 44 -3.95 -22.78 2.81
C PHE A 44 -4.19 -21.81 1.67
N GLY A 45 -5.33 -21.92 1.00
CA GLY A 45 -5.72 -20.99 -0.06
C GLY A 45 -6.01 -21.70 -1.37
N ARG A 46 -5.80 -21.01 -2.49
CA ARG A 46 -6.22 -21.46 -3.82
C ARG A 46 -5.06 -21.41 -4.79
N ILE A 47 -4.84 -22.52 -5.49
CA ILE A 47 -3.86 -22.64 -6.56
C ILE A 47 -4.58 -23.20 -7.80
N ARG A 48 -4.43 -22.51 -8.92
CA ARG A 48 -4.93 -22.93 -10.23
C ARG A 48 -3.74 -23.23 -11.11
N VAL A 49 -3.69 -24.43 -11.64
CA VAL A 49 -2.61 -24.90 -12.52
C VAL A 49 -3.23 -25.22 -13.88
N GLY A 50 -2.75 -24.60 -14.94
CA GLY A 50 -3.15 -24.89 -16.31
C GLY A 50 -1.94 -25.27 -17.15
N HIS A 51 -2.17 -25.67 -18.40
CA HIS A 51 -1.07 -25.86 -19.35
C HIS A 51 -0.34 -24.56 -19.69
N GLU A 52 -1.00 -23.43 -19.47
CA GLU A 52 -0.51 -22.09 -19.77
C GLU A 52 0.11 -21.38 -18.55
N GLY A 53 0.15 -22.01 -17.37
CA GLY A 53 0.80 -21.41 -16.21
C GLY A 53 0.21 -21.77 -14.85
N VAL A 54 0.46 -20.91 -13.87
CA VAL A 54 -0.06 -21.02 -12.50
C VAL A 54 -0.60 -19.68 -12.00
N ASN A 55 -1.66 -19.73 -11.21
CA ASN A 55 -2.15 -18.61 -10.41
C ASN A 55 -2.39 -19.06 -8.97
N ALA A 56 -1.72 -18.42 -8.02
CA ALA A 56 -1.73 -18.81 -6.62
C ALA A 56 -2.07 -17.64 -5.70
N THR A 57 -2.94 -17.92 -4.74
CA THR A 57 -3.21 -17.08 -3.57
C THR A 57 -3.21 -18.00 -2.37
N ILE A 58 -2.09 -18.03 -1.65
CA ILE A 58 -1.89 -18.91 -0.50
C ILE A 58 -1.57 -18.07 0.73
N GLY A 59 -1.84 -18.61 1.91
CA GLY A 59 -1.41 -17.99 3.15
C GLY A 59 -1.20 -19.00 4.25
N GLY A 60 -0.58 -18.51 5.32
CA GLY A 60 -0.05 -19.32 6.39
C GLY A 60 1.04 -18.54 7.12
N LYS A 61 1.89 -19.25 7.85
CA LYS A 61 3.06 -18.70 8.53
C LYS A 61 4.00 -18.04 7.50
N LEU A 62 4.57 -16.87 7.82
CA LEU A 62 5.47 -16.17 6.90
C LEU A 62 6.70 -17.00 6.54
N SER A 63 7.27 -17.73 7.50
CA SER A 63 8.37 -18.68 7.26
C SER A 63 8.02 -19.73 6.22
N ALA A 64 6.85 -20.36 6.35
CA ALA A 64 6.34 -21.34 5.39
C ALA A 64 6.10 -20.71 4.00
N LEU A 65 5.62 -19.47 3.92
CA LEU A 65 5.45 -18.77 2.65
C LEU A 65 6.80 -18.44 2.00
N GLU A 66 7.82 -18.10 2.79
CA GLU A 66 9.18 -17.84 2.29
C GLU A 66 9.89 -19.10 1.84
N GLU A 67 9.69 -20.21 2.56
CA GLU A 67 10.14 -21.54 2.14
C GLU A 67 9.50 -21.93 0.81
N HIS A 68 8.18 -21.75 0.68
CA HIS A 68 7.46 -21.95 -0.57
C HIS A 68 8.08 -21.09 -1.70
N ILE A 69 8.30 -19.79 -1.49
CA ILE A 69 8.94 -18.92 -2.50
C ILE A 69 10.32 -19.44 -2.90
N THR A 70 11.12 -19.91 -1.94
CA THR A 70 12.47 -20.43 -2.19
C THR A 70 12.41 -21.68 -3.06
N VAL A 71 11.51 -22.62 -2.74
CA VAL A 71 11.31 -23.83 -3.54
C VAL A 71 10.82 -23.47 -4.95
N MET A 72 9.87 -22.55 -5.08
CA MET A 72 9.40 -22.11 -6.40
C MET A 72 10.52 -21.49 -7.23
N ASN A 73 11.33 -20.59 -6.65
CA ASN A 73 12.45 -19.94 -7.33
C ASN A 73 13.60 -20.90 -7.69
N SER A 74 13.71 -22.06 -7.02
CA SER A 74 14.70 -23.07 -7.39
C SER A 74 14.36 -23.80 -8.70
N ASN A 75 13.14 -23.65 -9.18
CA ASN A 75 12.65 -24.24 -10.42
C ASN A 75 12.60 -23.17 -11.51
N SER A 76 13.33 -23.39 -12.59
CA SER A 76 13.43 -22.45 -13.73
C SER A 76 12.08 -22.12 -14.38
N LEU A 77 11.05 -22.95 -14.17
CA LEU A 77 9.68 -22.64 -14.60
C LEU A 77 9.10 -21.37 -13.94
N PHE A 78 9.69 -20.92 -12.83
CA PHE A 78 9.22 -19.75 -12.08
C PHE A 78 10.22 -18.60 -12.09
N ASP A 79 11.24 -18.65 -12.94
CA ASP A 79 12.20 -17.55 -13.11
C ASP A 79 11.47 -16.25 -13.47
N GLY A 80 11.80 -15.16 -12.74
CA GLY A 80 11.17 -13.85 -12.92
C GLY A 80 9.74 -13.73 -12.40
N THR A 81 9.21 -14.73 -11.68
CA THR A 81 7.87 -14.66 -11.07
C THR A 81 7.79 -13.54 -10.03
N ASP A 82 6.78 -12.68 -10.17
CA ASP A 82 6.53 -11.59 -9.22
C ASP A 82 5.75 -12.06 -7.98
N PHE A 83 6.48 -12.54 -6.98
CA PHE A 83 5.93 -12.96 -5.68
C PHE A 83 5.54 -11.75 -4.81
N LYS A 84 4.23 -11.60 -4.57
CA LYS A 84 3.66 -10.52 -3.75
C LYS A 84 3.32 -11.06 -2.37
N LEU A 85 4.29 -11.01 -1.46
CA LEU A 85 4.13 -11.41 -0.06
C LEU A 85 3.65 -10.21 0.76
N ALA A 86 2.51 -10.36 1.43
CA ALA A 86 1.96 -9.35 2.31
C ALA A 86 1.73 -9.93 3.73
N PRO A 87 2.35 -9.35 4.78
CA PRO A 87 2.09 -9.78 6.14
C PRO A 87 0.66 -9.41 6.56
N CYS A 88 0.01 -10.27 7.34
CA CYS A 88 -1.29 -10.03 7.96
C CYS A 88 -1.22 -10.28 9.48
N GLY A 89 -2.01 -9.54 10.26
CA GLY A 89 -2.10 -9.75 11.70
C GLY A 89 -2.63 -11.15 12.03
N HIS A 90 -2.22 -11.71 13.17
CA HIS A 90 -2.73 -13.00 13.64
C HIS A 90 -4.26 -12.92 13.78
N PRO A 91 -5.04 -13.87 13.22
CA PRO A 91 -6.46 -13.94 13.51
C PRO A 91 -6.63 -14.18 15.02
N SER A 92 -7.30 -13.28 15.74
CA SER A 92 -7.39 -13.32 17.21
C SER A 92 -8.15 -14.53 17.76
N ASN A 93 -8.76 -15.33 16.89
CA ASN A 93 -9.27 -16.66 17.21
C ASN A 93 -9.42 -17.54 15.95
N GLU A 94 -9.66 -18.82 16.19
CA GLU A 94 -9.86 -19.87 15.19
C GLU A 94 -11.09 -19.63 14.29
N LYS A 95 -12.10 -18.91 14.79
CA LYS A 95 -13.29 -18.53 14.03
C LYS A 95 -12.96 -17.45 12.99
N ILE A 96 -12.12 -16.49 13.33
CA ILE A 96 -11.60 -15.46 12.43
C ILE A 96 -10.63 -16.11 11.42
N ALA A 97 -9.79 -17.06 11.84
CA ALA A 97 -8.97 -17.83 10.90
C ALA A 97 -9.83 -18.58 9.84
N ARG A 98 -10.96 -19.14 10.27
CA ARG A 98 -11.95 -19.77 9.37
C ARG A 98 -12.69 -18.75 8.49
N GLU A 99 -13.11 -17.62 9.05
CA GLU A 99 -13.76 -16.53 8.30
C GLU A 99 -12.77 -15.85 7.33
N CYS A 100 -11.46 -15.95 7.59
CA CYS A 100 -10.37 -15.46 6.76
C CYS A 100 -9.96 -16.40 5.60
N GLY A 101 -10.78 -17.39 5.26
CA GLY A 101 -10.52 -18.23 4.07
C GLY A 101 -9.25 -19.08 4.12
N PHE A 102 -8.61 -19.17 5.30
CA PHE A 102 -7.49 -20.09 5.59
C PHE A 102 -8.01 -21.46 6.06
N THR A 103 -9.18 -21.88 5.58
CA THR A 103 -9.85 -23.08 6.06
C THR A 103 -9.37 -24.36 5.39
N SER A 104 -8.85 -24.24 4.17
CA SER A 104 -8.43 -25.39 3.36
C SER A 104 -7.54 -24.95 2.20
N LEU A 105 -6.63 -25.83 1.79
CA LEU A 105 -5.95 -25.75 0.51
C LEU A 105 -6.84 -26.31 -0.60
N SER A 106 -6.96 -25.57 -1.72
CA SER A 106 -7.63 -26.00 -2.94
C SER A 106 -6.69 -25.84 -4.13
N VAL A 107 -6.09 -26.94 -4.58
CA VAL A 107 -5.32 -27.00 -5.83
C VAL A 107 -6.20 -27.57 -6.93
N ARG A 108 -6.35 -26.86 -8.05
CA ARG A 108 -7.19 -27.29 -9.18
C ARG A 108 -6.44 -27.20 -10.49
N VAL A 109 -6.51 -28.27 -11.26
CA VAL A 109 -6.16 -28.23 -12.68
C VAL A 109 -7.28 -27.52 -13.42
N VAL A 110 -6.94 -26.50 -14.20
CA VAL A 110 -7.88 -25.64 -14.92
C VAL A 110 -7.49 -25.52 -16.39
N LYS A 111 -8.47 -25.25 -17.25
CA LYS A 111 -8.21 -24.90 -18.65
C LYS A 111 -7.58 -23.52 -18.79
N GLU A 112 -8.11 -22.56 -18.03
CA GLU A 112 -7.64 -21.17 -18.00
C GLU A 112 -7.35 -20.74 -16.56
N LEU A 113 -6.25 -20.01 -16.34
CA LEU A 113 -5.90 -19.50 -15.00
C LEU A 113 -6.92 -18.50 -14.46
N VAL A 114 -7.45 -17.70 -15.38
CA VAL A 114 -8.58 -16.79 -15.18
C VAL A 114 -9.45 -16.85 -16.43
N THR A 115 -10.70 -17.28 -16.26
CA THR A 115 -11.63 -17.45 -17.39
C THR A 115 -11.95 -16.11 -18.04
N PHE A 116 -11.43 -15.89 -19.25
CA PHE A 116 -11.57 -14.62 -19.98
C PHE A 116 -12.78 -14.59 -20.92
N MET A 117 -13.22 -15.76 -21.42
CA MET A 117 -14.36 -15.86 -22.32
C MET A 117 -15.35 -16.89 -21.80
N SER A 118 -16.63 -16.56 -21.92
CA SER A 118 -17.72 -17.46 -21.55
C SER A 118 -18.07 -18.44 -22.68
N ASP A 119 -17.72 -18.10 -23.92
CA ASP A 119 -17.97 -18.93 -25.11
C ASP A 119 -16.76 -19.84 -25.40
N PRO A 120 -16.90 -21.17 -25.28
CA PRO A 120 -15.84 -22.13 -25.56
C PRO A 120 -15.45 -22.24 -27.04
N LEU A 121 -16.20 -21.63 -27.97
CA LEU A 121 -15.91 -21.66 -29.41
C LEU A 121 -14.93 -20.56 -29.84
N LEU A 122 -14.74 -19.52 -29.03
CA LEU A 122 -13.75 -18.48 -29.29
C LEU A 122 -12.35 -18.94 -28.86
N LYS A 123 -11.37 -18.74 -29.74
CA LYS A 123 -9.97 -19.09 -29.46
C LYS A 123 -9.41 -18.17 -28.38
N SER A 124 -8.92 -18.73 -27.28
CA SER A 124 -8.31 -17.94 -26.21
C SER A 124 -7.16 -17.07 -26.73
N PRO A 125 -6.98 -15.85 -26.18
CA PRO A 125 -5.90 -14.95 -26.57
C PRO A 125 -4.54 -15.62 -26.39
N VAL A 126 -3.61 -15.35 -27.31
CA VAL A 126 -2.25 -15.84 -27.19
C VAL A 126 -1.45 -14.88 -26.31
N ILE A 127 -0.94 -15.38 -25.18
CA ILE A 127 -0.22 -14.58 -24.18
C ILE A 127 0.99 -13.82 -24.74
N SER A 128 1.69 -14.35 -25.75
CA SER A 128 2.80 -13.66 -26.40
C SER A 128 2.39 -12.38 -27.14
N ASN A 129 1.08 -12.18 -27.33
CA ASN A 129 0.50 -10.95 -27.86
C ASN A 129 0.05 -9.99 -26.75
N ALA A 130 0.35 -10.23 -25.48
CA ALA A 130 0.01 -9.32 -24.38
C ALA A 130 0.57 -7.91 -24.61
N GLY A 131 -0.09 -6.92 -24.01
CA GLY A 131 0.34 -5.53 -24.06
C GLY A 131 1.67 -5.30 -23.32
N ARG A 132 2.32 -4.18 -23.60
CA ARG A 132 3.59 -3.83 -22.96
C ARG A 132 3.38 -3.56 -21.47
N HIS A 133 4.18 -4.21 -20.62
CA HIS A 133 4.20 -3.91 -19.19
C HIS A 133 4.82 -2.54 -18.92
N LEU A 134 4.16 -1.76 -18.07
CA LEU A 134 4.68 -0.54 -17.47
C LEU A 134 4.84 -0.78 -15.98
N SER A 135 6.01 -0.48 -15.43
CA SER A 135 6.21 -0.39 -13.98
C SER A 135 5.24 0.62 -13.36
N ALA A 136 5.04 0.53 -12.04
CA ALA A 136 4.20 1.49 -11.32
C ALA A 136 4.60 2.95 -11.60
N SER A 137 5.90 3.24 -11.65
CA SER A 137 6.45 4.56 -11.96
C SER A 137 6.17 5.00 -13.39
N GLU A 138 6.37 4.14 -14.39
CA GLU A 138 6.09 4.46 -15.79
C GLU A 138 4.59 4.70 -16.00
N PHE A 139 3.75 3.84 -15.42
CA PHE A 139 2.30 3.98 -15.47
C PHE A 139 1.84 5.30 -14.83
N HIS A 140 2.37 5.64 -13.64
CA HIS A 140 2.09 6.91 -12.99
C HIS A 140 2.53 8.10 -13.83
N TYR A 141 3.72 8.02 -14.45
CA TYR A 141 4.25 9.07 -15.30
C TYR A 141 3.36 9.31 -16.52
N VAL A 142 2.93 8.25 -17.22
CA VAL A 142 2.01 8.40 -18.37
C VAL A 142 0.70 9.07 -17.96
N LEU A 143 0.13 8.69 -16.82
CA LEU A 143 -1.07 9.33 -16.28
C LEU A 143 -0.85 10.80 -15.91
N HIS A 144 0.31 11.12 -15.31
CA HIS A 144 0.67 12.48 -14.95
C HIS A 144 0.82 13.38 -16.17
N GLN A 145 1.55 12.93 -17.20
CA GLN A 145 1.75 13.70 -18.43
C GLN A 145 0.41 14.01 -19.12
N ALA A 146 -0.47 13.02 -19.21
CA ALA A 146 -1.79 13.22 -19.79
C ALA A 146 -2.69 14.16 -18.97
N ALA A 147 -2.51 14.21 -17.64
CA ALA A 147 -3.22 15.15 -16.79
C ALA A 147 -2.71 16.60 -16.95
N GLU A 148 -1.40 16.81 -17.08
CA GLU A 148 -0.79 18.14 -17.23
C GLU A 148 -1.11 18.78 -18.58
N CYS A 149 -1.05 18.02 -19.68
CA CYS A 149 -1.36 18.52 -21.03
C CYS A 149 -2.80 19.06 -21.19
N ALA A 150 -3.70 18.76 -20.24
CA ALA A 150 -5.09 19.21 -20.27
C ALA A 150 -5.32 20.60 -19.62
N ASN A 151 -4.36 21.10 -18.83
CA ASN A 151 -4.51 22.33 -18.05
C ASN A 151 -3.86 23.56 -18.69
N ASP A 152 -3.02 23.39 -19.71
CA ASP A 152 -2.31 24.49 -20.35
C ASP A 152 -3.12 25.03 -21.56
N GLY A 153 -3.81 26.14 -21.34
CA GLY A 153 -4.70 26.78 -22.33
C GLY A 153 -3.99 27.51 -23.49
N ASN A 154 -2.70 27.24 -23.75
CA ASN A 154 -1.95 27.87 -24.84
C ASN A 154 -2.00 27.04 -26.12
N ALA A 155 -2.99 27.36 -26.96
CA ALA A 155 -3.35 26.65 -28.19
C ALA A 155 -2.36 26.80 -29.38
N LEU A 156 -1.09 27.20 -29.18
CA LEU A 156 -0.17 27.49 -30.30
C LEU A 156 1.18 26.76 -30.28
N GLN A 157 1.31 25.67 -29.51
CA GLN A 157 2.44 24.75 -29.60
C GLN A 157 2.00 23.28 -29.45
N CYS A 158 0.83 22.95 -30.01
CA CYS A 158 0.15 21.67 -29.82
C CYS A 158 -0.06 20.89 -31.13
N GLU A 159 0.82 21.05 -32.13
CA GLU A 159 0.64 20.36 -33.42
C GLU A 159 1.40 19.01 -33.53
N ALA A 160 2.07 18.54 -32.46
CA ALA A 160 2.88 17.31 -32.57
C ALA A 160 2.84 16.30 -31.42
N ARG A 161 2.09 16.49 -30.31
CA ARG A 161 2.18 15.56 -29.16
C ARG A 161 0.83 15.31 -28.50
N MET A 162 0.27 14.15 -28.87
CA MET A 162 -0.87 13.42 -28.25
C MET A 162 -2.03 14.27 -27.76
N GLN A 163 -3.09 14.34 -28.58
CA GLN A 163 -4.39 14.77 -28.10
C GLN A 163 -4.78 13.88 -26.91
N ASN A 164 -5.19 14.47 -25.79
CA ASN A 164 -5.60 13.72 -24.59
C ASN A 164 -6.77 12.75 -24.87
N GLU A 165 -7.49 12.97 -25.97
CA GLU A 165 -8.50 12.05 -26.51
C GLU A 165 -7.93 10.70 -26.96
N ASP A 166 -6.60 10.58 -27.15
CA ASP A 166 -5.94 9.35 -27.60
C ASP A 166 -5.54 8.43 -26.47
N LEU A 167 -5.59 8.87 -25.20
CA LEU A 167 -5.29 8.04 -24.05
C LEU A 167 -6.56 7.53 -23.39
N VAL A 168 -6.62 6.21 -23.19
CA VAL A 168 -7.76 5.54 -22.57
C VAL A 168 -7.26 4.68 -21.43
N LEU A 169 -7.89 4.81 -20.27
CA LEU A 169 -7.59 4.00 -19.10
C LEU A 169 -8.71 2.97 -18.89
N LEU A 170 -8.42 1.67 -18.99
CA LEU A 170 -9.39 0.59 -18.90
C LEU A 170 -9.23 -0.20 -17.59
N ASP A 171 -10.26 -0.17 -16.74
CA ASP A 171 -10.34 -1.01 -15.55
C ASP A 171 -10.79 -2.43 -15.95
N ALA A 172 -9.89 -3.41 -15.89
CA ALA A 172 -10.19 -4.79 -16.27
C ALA A 172 -10.82 -5.61 -15.13
N ARG A 173 -11.39 -4.94 -14.11
CA ARG A 173 -11.96 -5.58 -12.92
C ARG A 173 -13.48 -5.66 -12.95
N ASN A 174 -14.03 -6.44 -12.03
CA ASN A 174 -15.47 -6.52 -11.83
C ASN A 174 -15.97 -5.26 -11.09
N VAL A 175 -17.23 -4.91 -11.30
CA VAL A 175 -17.84 -3.68 -10.74
C VAL A 175 -17.71 -3.58 -9.22
N TYR A 176 -17.78 -4.70 -8.49
CA TYR A 176 -17.64 -4.68 -7.02
C TYR A 176 -16.22 -4.29 -6.57
N GLU A 177 -15.22 -4.47 -7.42
CA GLU A 177 -13.83 -4.06 -7.14
C GLU A 177 -13.67 -2.56 -7.42
N THR A 178 -14.19 -2.10 -8.57
CA THR A 178 -14.16 -0.70 -9.00
C THR A 178 -14.94 0.22 -8.06
N ARG A 179 -16.04 -0.28 -7.48
CA ARG A 179 -16.91 0.46 -6.57
C ARG A 179 -16.22 0.99 -5.32
N ILE A 180 -15.20 0.29 -4.82
CA ILE A 180 -14.50 0.66 -3.58
C ILE A 180 -13.14 1.33 -3.81
N GLY A 181 -12.60 1.25 -5.02
CA GLY A 181 -11.36 1.94 -5.37
C GLY A 181 -11.06 1.84 -6.85
N LYS A 182 -10.58 2.94 -7.44
CA LYS A 182 -10.26 3.04 -8.87
C LYS A 182 -9.29 4.18 -9.14
N PHE A 183 -8.64 4.15 -10.30
CA PHE A 183 -7.88 5.30 -10.76
C PHE A 183 -8.82 6.48 -11.08
N LYS A 184 -8.46 7.68 -10.61
CA LYS A 184 -9.19 8.92 -10.87
C LYS A 184 -8.20 10.00 -11.29
N ILE A 185 -8.31 10.42 -12.55
CA ILE A 185 -7.48 11.46 -13.15
C ILE A 185 -8.40 12.44 -13.87
N LEU A 186 -8.16 13.75 -13.73
CA LEU A 186 -8.89 14.74 -14.52
C LEU A 186 -8.51 14.60 -16.00
N ASN A 187 -9.51 14.69 -16.87
CA ASN A 187 -9.34 14.77 -18.33
C ASN A 187 -8.80 13.51 -19.03
N ILE A 188 -8.63 12.38 -18.33
CA ILE A 188 -8.38 11.07 -18.96
C ILE A 188 -9.68 10.26 -18.94
N ASN A 189 -10.07 9.76 -20.11
CA ASN A 189 -11.23 8.89 -20.24
C ASN A 189 -10.94 7.52 -19.58
N THR A 190 -11.52 7.30 -18.40
CA THR A 190 -11.46 6.02 -17.70
C THR A 190 -12.68 5.18 -18.07
N LEU A 191 -12.45 4.07 -18.77
CA LEU A 191 -13.45 3.09 -19.12
C LEU A 191 -13.63 2.09 -17.98
N ASP A 192 -14.82 2.13 -17.38
CA ASP A 192 -15.32 1.12 -16.46
C ASP A 192 -16.29 0.21 -17.23
N PRO A 193 -15.93 -1.06 -17.48
CA PRO A 193 -16.80 -2.00 -18.20
C PRO A 193 -18.09 -2.35 -17.46
N GLU A 194 -18.20 -2.05 -16.16
CA GLU A 194 -19.33 -2.43 -15.31
C GLU A 194 -19.66 -3.93 -15.37
N ILE A 195 -18.65 -4.79 -15.54
CA ILE A 195 -18.83 -6.25 -15.67
C ILE A 195 -19.04 -6.93 -14.32
N ARG A 196 -19.84 -8.01 -14.30
CA ARG A 196 -20.08 -8.82 -13.09
C ARG A 196 -18.95 -9.79 -12.84
N GLN A 197 -18.44 -10.37 -13.92
CA GLN A 197 -17.40 -11.38 -13.96
C GLN A 197 -16.45 -11.06 -15.11
N TYR A 198 -15.19 -11.46 -14.94
CA TYR A 198 -14.13 -11.14 -15.90
C TYR A 198 -14.38 -11.74 -17.29
N SER A 199 -15.12 -12.86 -17.37
CA SER A 199 -15.49 -13.51 -18.62
C SER A 199 -16.48 -12.71 -19.48
N ASP A 200 -17.04 -11.62 -18.96
CA ASP A 200 -17.88 -10.68 -19.71
C ASP A 200 -17.03 -9.58 -20.40
N LEU A 201 -15.75 -9.44 -20.05
CA LEU A 201 -14.90 -8.37 -20.54
C LEU A 201 -14.65 -8.46 -22.06
N ALA A 202 -14.48 -9.67 -22.60
CA ALA A 202 -14.28 -9.87 -24.03
C ALA A 202 -15.46 -9.31 -24.85
N SER A 203 -16.69 -9.68 -24.47
CA SER A 203 -17.90 -9.16 -25.11
C SER A 203 -18.07 -7.65 -24.94
N TRP A 204 -17.63 -7.10 -23.80
CA TRP A 204 -17.62 -5.65 -23.61
C TRP A 204 -16.61 -4.98 -24.56
N ILE A 205 -15.40 -5.54 -24.70
CA ILE A 205 -14.36 -5.04 -25.62
C ILE A 205 -14.86 -5.08 -27.07
N ASP A 206 -15.57 -6.14 -27.48
CA ASP A 206 -16.17 -6.25 -28.81
C ASP A 206 -17.17 -5.13 -29.10
N LYS A 207 -18.08 -4.89 -28.16
CA LYS A 207 -19.14 -3.88 -28.28
C LYS A 207 -18.63 -2.43 -28.25
N HIS A 208 -17.43 -2.22 -27.72
CA HIS A 208 -16.85 -0.89 -27.52
C HIS A 208 -15.49 -0.75 -28.22
N SER A 209 -15.25 -1.55 -29.26
CA SER A 209 -13.96 -1.61 -29.96
C SER A 209 -13.56 -0.25 -30.56
N GLU A 210 -14.51 0.56 -30.96
CA GLU A 210 -14.33 1.94 -31.45
C GLU A 210 -13.75 2.87 -30.39
N ARG A 211 -14.02 2.63 -29.10
CA ARG A 211 -13.45 3.40 -27.99
C ARG A 211 -12.00 3.06 -27.71
N LEU A 212 -11.50 1.97 -28.30
CA LEU A 212 -10.15 1.45 -28.10
C LEU A 212 -9.29 1.55 -29.37
N ARG A 213 -9.92 1.59 -30.55
CA ARG A 213 -9.23 1.64 -31.85
C ARG A 213 -8.46 2.95 -32.01
N ASN A 214 -7.21 2.82 -32.43
CA ASN A 214 -6.23 3.90 -32.62
C ASN A 214 -5.93 4.69 -31.34
N LYS A 215 -6.26 4.13 -30.17
CA LYS A 215 -6.00 4.74 -28.86
C LYS A 215 -4.81 4.06 -28.18
N ASN A 216 -4.16 4.79 -27.29
CA ASN A 216 -3.22 4.28 -26.31
C ASN A 216 -4.03 3.75 -25.12
N VAL A 217 -4.14 2.44 -25.00
CA VAL A 217 -4.96 1.79 -23.96
C VAL A 217 -4.07 1.40 -22.79
N LEU A 218 -4.22 2.07 -21.65
CA LEU A 218 -3.61 1.68 -20.39
C LEU A 218 -4.59 0.79 -19.63
N MET A 219 -4.14 -0.37 -19.18
CA MET A 219 -4.96 -1.34 -18.47
C MET A 219 -4.43 -1.58 -17.07
N TYR A 220 -5.35 -1.81 -16.14
CA TYR A 220 -5.00 -2.24 -14.79
C TYR A 220 -6.02 -3.23 -14.23
N CYS A 221 -5.56 -4.03 -13.28
CA CYS A 221 -6.39 -4.86 -12.42
C CYS A 221 -5.70 -5.02 -11.06
N THR A 222 -6.27 -5.80 -10.13
CA THR A 222 -5.73 -5.95 -8.77
C THR A 222 -4.24 -6.34 -8.72
N GLY A 223 -3.85 -7.39 -9.46
CA GLY A 223 -2.52 -8.00 -9.35
C GLY A 223 -1.79 -8.26 -10.67
N GLY A 224 -2.37 -7.87 -11.82
CA GLY A 224 -1.76 -7.99 -13.16
C GLY A 224 -2.38 -9.07 -14.05
N ILE A 225 -2.69 -10.26 -13.51
CA ILE A 225 -3.05 -11.46 -14.29
C ILE A 225 -4.18 -11.29 -15.33
N ARG A 226 -5.19 -10.45 -15.04
CA ARG A 226 -6.32 -10.18 -15.96
C ARG A 226 -5.93 -9.27 -17.12
N CYS A 227 -4.96 -8.38 -16.91
CA CYS A 227 -4.49 -7.50 -17.97
C CYS A 227 -3.74 -8.28 -19.04
N GLU A 228 -3.10 -9.40 -18.69
CA GLU A 228 -2.35 -10.22 -19.63
C GLU A 228 -3.23 -10.74 -20.78
N MET A 229 -4.32 -11.44 -20.45
CA MET A 229 -5.25 -11.98 -21.44
C MET A 229 -6.08 -10.88 -22.11
N ALA A 230 -6.53 -9.88 -21.36
CA ALA A 230 -7.34 -8.81 -21.91
C ALA A 230 -6.56 -7.94 -22.91
N SER A 231 -5.30 -7.61 -22.62
CA SER A 231 -4.44 -6.86 -23.53
C SER A 231 -4.06 -7.68 -24.76
N ALA A 232 -3.77 -8.97 -24.61
CA ALA A 232 -3.57 -9.89 -25.72
C ALA A 232 -4.79 -9.97 -26.65
N TYR A 233 -5.99 -9.97 -26.06
CA TYR A 233 -7.23 -9.98 -26.82
C TYR A 233 -7.45 -8.68 -27.60
N ILE A 234 -7.24 -7.52 -26.98
CA ILE A 234 -7.34 -6.23 -27.68
C ILE A 234 -6.38 -6.21 -28.87
N ARG A 235 -5.10 -6.56 -28.65
CA ARG A 235 -4.09 -6.61 -29.72
C ARG A 235 -4.44 -7.61 -30.83
N SER A 236 -5.14 -8.71 -30.51
CA SER A 236 -5.56 -9.72 -31.50
C SER A 236 -6.56 -9.19 -32.53
N LYS A 237 -7.22 -8.05 -32.26
CA LYS A 237 -8.15 -7.41 -33.19
C LYS A 237 -7.48 -6.77 -34.41
N GLY A 238 -6.15 -6.73 -34.45
CA GLY A 238 -5.38 -6.31 -35.61
C GLY A 238 -5.18 -4.80 -35.73
N ALA A 239 -5.25 -4.27 -36.95
CA ALA A 239 -4.88 -2.89 -37.26
C ALA A 239 -5.67 -1.88 -36.42
N GLY A 240 -4.93 -0.98 -35.77
CA GLY A 240 -5.47 0.04 -34.86
C GLY A 240 -5.55 -0.38 -33.39
N PHE A 241 -5.19 -1.61 -33.01
CA PHE A 241 -5.22 -2.06 -31.61
C PHE A 241 -3.83 -2.40 -31.05
N GLY A 242 -2.77 -1.84 -31.62
CA GLY A 242 -1.39 -2.16 -31.24
C GLY A 242 -0.93 -1.54 -29.91
N ASN A 243 -1.41 -0.33 -29.59
CA ASN A 243 -0.91 0.48 -28.47
C ASN A 243 -1.59 0.13 -27.15
N VAL A 244 -1.33 -1.08 -26.64
CA VAL A 244 -1.88 -1.55 -25.37
C VAL A 244 -0.77 -1.70 -24.33
N PHE A 245 -0.98 -1.08 -23.18
CA PHE A 245 -0.05 -1.04 -22.05
C PHE A 245 -0.75 -1.54 -20.79
N GLN A 246 -0.02 -2.18 -19.89
CA GLN A 246 -0.59 -2.75 -18.67
C GLN A 246 0.29 -2.50 -17.45
N LEU A 247 -0.35 -2.23 -16.31
CA LEU A 247 0.33 -2.00 -15.04
C LEU A 247 0.95 -3.32 -14.51
N PHE A 248 2.27 -3.40 -14.53
CA PHE A 248 3.02 -4.54 -14.03
C PHE A 248 2.77 -4.76 -12.54
N GLY A 249 2.37 -5.98 -12.19
CA GLY A 249 1.98 -6.34 -10.82
C GLY A 249 0.68 -5.68 -10.31
N GLY A 250 -0.04 -4.97 -11.17
CA GLY A 250 -1.36 -4.39 -10.90
C GLY A 250 -1.38 -3.28 -9.86
N ILE A 251 -2.60 -2.96 -9.40
CA ILE A 251 -2.85 -1.95 -8.37
C ILE A 251 -2.02 -2.23 -7.11
N GLN A 252 -1.79 -3.51 -6.79
CA GLN A 252 -0.99 -3.89 -5.63
C GLN A 252 0.44 -3.31 -5.68
N ARG A 253 1.21 -3.55 -6.75
CA ARG A 253 2.56 -2.96 -6.89
C ARG A 253 2.53 -1.45 -6.99
N TYR A 254 1.48 -0.90 -7.61
CA TYR A 254 1.30 0.55 -7.68
C TYR A 254 1.11 1.18 -6.30
N MET A 255 0.26 0.61 -5.44
CA MET A 255 0.04 1.12 -4.09
C MET A 255 1.23 0.91 -3.16
N GLU A 256 2.05 -0.13 -3.39
CA GLU A 256 3.33 -0.31 -2.68
C GLU A 256 4.31 0.81 -3.03
N GLN A 257 4.36 1.22 -4.30
CA GLN A 257 5.21 2.32 -4.79
C GLN A 257 4.67 3.70 -4.39
N PHE A 258 3.35 3.87 -4.41
CA PHE A 258 2.61 5.10 -4.09
C PHE A 258 1.69 4.85 -2.88
N PRO A 259 2.22 4.82 -1.66
CA PRO A 259 1.45 4.49 -0.46
C PRO A 259 0.37 5.54 -0.11
N ASP A 260 0.50 6.76 -0.62
CA ASP A 260 -0.53 7.81 -0.57
C ASP A 260 -1.68 7.59 -1.57
N GLY A 261 -1.62 6.51 -2.34
CA GLY A 261 -2.58 6.15 -3.38
C GLY A 261 -2.26 6.76 -4.74
N GLY A 262 -1.43 7.80 -4.84
CA GLY A 262 -1.22 8.53 -6.10
C GLY A 262 -2.54 8.84 -6.81
N PHE A 263 -2.64 8.46 -8.10
CA PHE A 263 -3.88 8.51 -8.90
C PHE A 263 -4.94 7.43 -8.56
N PHE A 264 -4.62 6.42 -7.76
CA PHE A 264 -5.58 5.42 -7.30
C PHE A 264 -6.28 5.90 -6.03
N LYS A 265 -7.62 5.94 -6.06
CA LYS A 265 -8.47 6.43 -4.96
C LYS A 265 -9.26 5.30 -4.34
N GLY A 266 -9.47 5.35 -3.03
CA GLY A 266 -10.19 4.33 -2.26
C GLY A 266 -9.37 3.08 -1.92
N LYS A 267 -10.05 1.93 -1.82
CA LYS A 267 -9.47 0.64 -1.42
C LYS A 267 -9.33 -0.31 -2.61
N ASN A 268 -8.21 -1.04 -2.67
CA ASN A 268 -8.00 -2.10 -3.66
C ASN A 268 -8.65 -3.40 -3.19
N PHE A 269 -9.65 -3.90 -3.91
CA PHE A 269 -10.26 -5.21 -3.61
C PHE A 269 -9.25 -6.34 -3.82
N VAL A 270 -9.14 -7.23 -2.83
CA VAL A 270 -8.25 -8.41 -2.87
C VAL A 270 -9.04 -9.71 -2.66
N PHE A 271 -8.59 -10.79 -3.31
CA PHE A 271 -9.28 -12.08 -3.35
C PHE A 271 -8.86 -13.02 -2.21
N ASP A 272 -8.61 -12.42 -1.05
CA ASP A 272 -8.33 -13.06 0.22
C ASP A 272 -9.21 -12.42 1.30
N HIS A 273 -9.03 -12.83 2.55
CA HIS A 273 -9.89 -12.38 3.65
C HIS A 273 -9.85 -10.90 3.96
N ARG A 274 -8.79 -10.21 3.57
CA ARG A 274 -8.70 -8.78 3.80
C ARG A 274 -9.83 -8.08 3.05
N ILE A 275 -10.35 -8.70 1.98
CA ILE A 275 -11.41 -8.24 1.08
C ILE A 275 -11.01 -6.99 0.31
N SER A 276 -10.37 -6.04 0.97
CA SER A 276 -9.75 -4.88 0.38
C SER A 276 -8.54 -4.41 1.20
N VAL A 277 -7.63 -3.70 0.54
CA VAL A 277 -6.47 -3.05 1.15
C VAL A 277 -6.54 -1.57 0.78
N GLY A 278 -6.63 -0.70 1.79
CA GLY A 278 -6.67 0.75 1.60
C GLY A 278 -5.29 1.36 1.37
N SER A 279 -5.24 2.47 0.63
CA SER A 279 -4.08 3.37 0.64
C SER A 279 -4.14 4.26 1.91
N GLN A 280 -3.16 5.16 2.09
CA GLN A 280 -3.27 6.20 3.13
C GLN A 280 -4.37 7.23 2.84
N ASP A 281 -4.99 7.16 1.65
CA ASP A 281 -6.14 7.97 1.28
C ASP A 281 -7.38 7.57 2.11
N LYS A 282 -8.08 8.56 2.66
CA LYS A 282 -9.28 8.34 3.49
C LYS A 282 -10.58 8.46 2.70
N ASP A 283 -10.49 8.74 1.40
CA ASP A 283 -11.65 8.94 0.55
C ASP A 283 -12.42 7.62 0.37
N VAL A 284 -13.59 7.54 0.99
CA VAL A 284 -14.56 6.46 0.84
C VAL A 284 -15.32 6.68 -0.47
N LEU A 285 -14.99 5.90 -1.51
CA LEU A 285 -15.64 6.00 -2.81
C LEU A 285 -16.99 5.28 -2.87
N GLY A 286 -17.12 4.18 -2.11
CA GLY A 286 -18.32 3.37 -2.10
C GLY A 286 -19.47 4.01 -1.34
N THR A 287 -20.68 3.57 -1.63
CA THR A 287 -21.89 3.97 -0.89
C THR A 287 -22.73 2.76 -0.52
N CYS A 288 -23.45 2.86 0.60
CA CYS A 288 -24.42 1.86 1.01
C CYS A 288 -25.55 1.77 -0.02
N LEU A 289 -25.85 0.55 -0.47
CA LEU A 289 -26.93 0.24 -1.42
C LEU A 289 -28.31 0.72 -0.94
N ILE A 290 -28.53 0.82 0.37
CA ILE A 290 -29.85 1.10 0.96
C ILE A 290 -30.03 2.57 1.31
N CYS A 291 -29.07 3.17 2.01
CA CYS A 291 -29.19 4.55 2.52
C CYS A 291 -28.24 5.54 1.85
N SER A 292 -27.43 5.09 0.89
CA SER A 292 -26.45 5.90 0.15
C SER A 292 -25.33 6.55 0.99
N SER A 293 -25.24 6.25 2.30
CA SER A 293 -24.15 6.74 3.14
C SER A 293 -22.80 6.22 2.64
N PRO A 294 -21.70 7.02 2.69
CA PRO A 294 -20.37 6.54 2.33
C PRO A 294 -19.99 5.26 3.08
N PHE A 295 -19.63 4.22 2.34
CA PHE A 295 -19.30 2.91 2.90
C PHE A 295 -18.56 2.06 1.87
N ASP A 296 -17.47 1.41 2.23
CA ASP A 296 -16.58 0.67 1.31
C ASP A 296 -16.06 -0.67 1.88
N ASP A 297 -16.65 -1.15 2.97
CA ASP A 297 -16.36 -2.46 3.55
C ASP A 297 -17.38 -3.51 3.06
N TYR A 298 -16.91 -4.60 2.44
CA TYR A 298 -17.81 -5.71 2.09
C TYR A 298 -17.99 -6.69 3.23
N SER A 299 -19.18 -7.28 3.29
CA SER A 299 -19.47 -8.49 4.06
C SER A 299 -19.77 -9.64 3.11
N SER A 300 -19.23 -10.83 3.40
CA SER A 300 -19.47 -12.05 2.61
C SER A 300 -20.96 -12.45 2.54
N ARG A 301 -21.77 -11.94 3.48
CA ARG A 301 -23.22 -12.16 3.59
C ARG A 301 -24.04 -11.15 2.78
N CYS A 302 -23.47 -10.00 2.43
CA CYS A 302 -24.16 -8.95 1.68
C CYS A 302 -24.01 -9.21 0.17
N ARG A 303 -25.01 -9.88 -0.41
CA ARG A 303 -25.00 -10.29 -1.82
C ARG A 303 -26.31 -9.95 -2.50
N CYS A 304 -26.21 -9.58 -3.77
CA CYS A 304 -27.37 -9.41 -4.63
C CYS A 304 -28.21 -10.70 -4.65
N PHE A 305 -29.53 -10.56 -4.59
CA PHE A 305 -30.48 -11.66 -4.57
C PHE A 305 -30.39 -12.50 -5.85
N TYR A 306 -30.35 -11.84 -7.02
CA TYR A 306 -30.35 -12.51 -8.32
C TYR A 306 -28.98 -13.07 -8.71
N CYS A 307 -27.96 -12.21 -8.78
CA CYS A 307 -26.65 -12.59 -9.33
C CYS A 307 -25.61 -12.97 -8.27
N ARG A 308 -25.94 -12.86 -6.97
CA ARG A 308 -25.04 -13.17 -5.84
C ARG A 308 -23.75 -12.34 -5.76
N MET A 309 -23.58 -11.33 -6.61
CA MET A 309 -22.48 -10.37 -6.57
C MET A 309 -22.46 -9.62 -5.24
N LEU A 310 -21.25 -9.30 -4.75
CA LEU A 310 -21.06 -8.51 -3.53
C LEU A 310 -21.65 -7.10 -3.68
N VAL A 311 -22.37 -6.67 -2.65
CA VAL A 311 -22.97 -5.33 -2.54
C VAL A 311 -22.54 -4.67 -1.22
N LEU A 312 -22.47 -3.34 -1.23
CA LEU A 312 -22.09 -2.55 -0.05
C LEU A 312 -23.35 -2.25 0.77
N VAL A 313 -23.37 -2.68 2.03
CA VAL A 313 -24.46 -2.41 2.96
C VAL A 313 -23.83 -2.01 4.28
N CYS A 314 -24.06 -0.77 4.73
CA CYS A 314 -23.46 -0.27 5.97
C CYS A 314 -24.00 -1.02 7.20
N TYR A 315 -23.26 -0.97 8.31
CA TYR A 315 -23.59 -1.72 9.53
C TYR A 315 -25.01 -1.44 10.04
N ASN A 316 -25.49 -0.20 9.92
CA ASN A 316 -26.85 0.17 10.32
C ASN A 316 -27.94 -0.51 9.47
N CYS A 317 -27.68 -0.74 8.18
CA CYS A 317 -28.65 -1.34 7.28
C CYS A 317 -28.64 -2.88 7.32
N GLN A 318 -27.51 -3.51 7.66
CA GLN A 318 -27.40 -4.98 7.70
C GLN A 318 -28.37 -5.62 8.71
N GLY A 319 -28.68 -4.95 9.83
CA GLY A 319 -29.60 -5.45 10.85
C GLY A 319 -31.06 -4.99 10.72
N ASN A 320 -31.31 -3.91 9.96
CA ASN A 320 -32.61 -3.24 9.93
C ASN A 320 -33.37 -3.43 8.61
N TYR A 321 -32.68 -3.81 7.54
CA TYR A 321 -33.31 -3.98 6.23
C TYR A 321 -33.90 -5.39 6.08
N ARG A 322 -35.22 -5.47 5.88
CA ARG A 322 -35.96 -6.73 5.67
C ARG A 322 -36.18 -7.11 4.20
N GLY A 323 -35.77 -6.26 3.26
CA GLY A 323 -35.94 -6.49 1.82
C GLY A 323 -34.83 -7.35 1.20
N ARG A 324 -34.92 -7.57 -0.12
CA ARG A 324 -33.87 -8.23 -0.92
C ARG A 324 -32.83 -7.20 -1.37
N TYR A 325 -31.54 -7.53 -1.25
CA TYR A 325 -30.50 -6.70 -1.86
C TYR A 325 -30.48 -6.91 -3.37
N ILE A 326 -30.62 -5.85 -4.16
CA ILE A 326 -30.55 -5.90 -5.62
C ILE A 326 -29.43 -4.96 -6.06
N CYS A 327 -28.41 -5.47 -6.74
CA CYS A 327 -27.29 -4.65 -7.20
C CYS A 327 -27.69 -3.72 -8.35
N GLU A 328 -26.89 -2.69 -8.58
CA GLU A 328 -27.09 -1.66 -9.60
C GLU A 328 -27.29 -2.25 -11.00
N LEU A 329 -26.55 -3.31 -11.33
CA LEU A 329 -26.67 -3.94 -12.64
C LEU A 329 -27.99 -4.72 -12.78
N CYS A 330 -28.50 -5.36 -11.71
CA CYS A 330 -29.79 -6.06 -11.78
C CYS A 330 -30.95 -5.06 -11.82
N GLN A 331 -30.84 -3.95 -11.09
CA GLN A 331 -31.84 -2.88 -11.15
C GLN A 331 -31.98 -2.29 -12.56
N LYS A 332 -30.85 -2.06 -13.27
CA LYS A 332 -30.86 -1.59 -14.66
C LYS A 332 -31.57 -2.56 -15.63
N HIS A 333 -31.49 -3.87 -15.39
CA HIS A 333 -32.15 -4.89 -16.20
C HIS A 333 -33.62 -5.13 -15.81
N ASP A 334 -33.98 -4.97 -14.53
CA ASP A 334 -35.36 -5.13 -14.04
C ASP A 334 -36.31 -4.01 -14.54
N ASN A 335 -35.79 -2.88 -15.03
CA ASN A 335 -36.61 -1.82 -15.66
C ASN A 335 -37.19 -2.19 -17.04
N VAL A 336 -37.04 -3.44 -17.50
CA VAL A 336 -37.66 -3.94 -18.75
C VAL A 336 -38.91 -4.81 -18.50
N GLU A 337 -39.22 -5.23 -17.28
CA GLU A 337 -40.52 -5.90 -17.01
C GLU A 337 -41.15 -5.38 -15.72
N LYS A 338 -42.12 -4.47 -15.87
CA LYS A 338 -43.10 -4.21 -14.81
C LYS A 338 -43.78 -5.54 -14.45
N PRO A 339 -43.99 -5.86 -13.16
CA PRO A 339 -44.72 -7.06 -12.80
C PRO A 339 -46.14 -6.99 -13.37
N VAL A 340 -46.49 -8.03 -14.13
CA VAL A 340 -47.85 -8.31 -14.58
C VAL A 340 -48.79 -8.32 -13.37
N PRO A 341 -49.96 -7.65 -13.42
CA PRO A 341 -50.93 -7.71 -12.33
C PRO A 341 -51.38 -9.16 -12.15
N LEU A 342 -51.23 -9.69 -10.94
CA LEU A 342 -51.84 -10.96 -10.56
C LEU A 342 -53.35 -10.82 -10.71
N VAL A 343 -53.89 -11.64 -11.62
CA VAL A 343 -55.30 -11.83 -11.88
C VAL A 343 -56.02 -12.16 -10.57
N GLN A 344 -57.04 -11.37 -10.29
CA GLN A 344 -58.05 -11.63 -9.27
C GLN A 344 -58.72 -12.97 -9.56
N ASN A 345 -58.75 -13.86 -8.56
CA ASN A 345 -59.83 -14.82 -8.42
C ASN A 345 -60.48 -14.64 -7.05
N SER A 346 -61.79 -14.75 -7.10
CA SER A 346 -62.83 -14.16 -6.26
C SER A 346 -63.18 -14.94 -4.98
N HIS A 347 -63.55 -14.17 -3.95
CA HIS A 347 -64.61 -14.33 -2.92
C HIS A 347 -65.07 -15.73 -2.45
N GLN A 348 -65.04 -15.96 -1.13
CA GLN A 348 -66.23 -15.98 -0.22
C GLN A 348 -65.78 -16.26 1.24
N GLU A 349 -65.90 -15.28 2.14
CA GLU A 349 -66.92 -15.16 3.22
C GLU A 349 -66.66 -16.02 4.48
N LEU A 350 -66.45 -15.37 5.64
CA LEU A 350 -67.30 -15.48 6.85
C LEU A 350 -66.76 -14.62 8.02
N SER A 351 -67.53 -13.55 8.29
CA SER A 351 -67.87 -12.85 9.54
C SER A 351 -67.04 -12.98 10.84
N GLN A 352 -66.77 -11.79 11.43
CA GLN A 352 -66.94 -11.35 12.85
C GLN A 352 -66.26 -12.20 13.95
N GLU A 353 -65.51 -11.64 14.90
CA GLU A 353 -65.96 -10.65 15.89
C GLU A 353 -64.81 -9.81 16.47
N SER A 354 -65.24 -8.67 17.00
CA SER A 354 -64.62 -7.59 17.79
C SER A 354 -63.73 -7.98 18.98
N PHE A 355 -62.77 -7.12 19.34
CA PHE A 355 -62.81 -6.37 20.62
C PHE A 355 -61.83 -5.18 20.60
N ASP A 356 -62.19 -4.20 21.42
CA ASP A 356 -62.07 -2.76 21.24
C ASP A 356 -60.75 -2.12 21.72
N VAL A 357 -60.55 -0.91 21.20
CA VAL A 357 -59.49 0.06 21.48
C VAL A 357 -59.89 0.90 22.70
N THR A 358 -58.94 1.51 23.44
CA THR A 358 -59.00 2.95 23.80
C THR A 358 -57.77 3.43 24.57
N GLU A 359 -57.31 4.61 24.12
CA GLU A 359 -56.36 5.53 24.74
C GLU A 359 -56.96 6.21 25.98
N THR A 360 -56.12 6.82 26.82
CA THR A 360 -56.40 8.16 27.42
C THR A 360 -55.17 8.77 28.11
N GLU A 361 -54.76 9.91 27.55
CA GLU A 361 -54.46 11.24 28.13
C GLU A 361 -53.75 11.47 29.48
N ALA A 362 -53.07 12.63 29.49
CA ALA A 362 -52.18 13.20 30.49
C ALA A 362 -52.89 13.95 31.63
N GLU A 363 -52.19 14.17 32.76
CA GLU A 363 -52.01 15.50 33.39
C GLU A 363 -51.11 15.45 34.66
N THR A 364 -50.80 16.62 35.19
CA THR A 364 -49.64 17.11 35.97
C THR A 364 -49.73 16.97 37.50
N SER A 365 -48.60 17.10 38.23
CA SER A 365 -48.47 17.95 39.44
C SER A 365 -47.07 17.91 40.12
N HIS A 366 -46.78 19.01 40.81
CA HIS A 366 -45.59 19.45 41.54
C HIS A 366 -45.17 18.60 42.76
N ASP A 367 -43.89 18.61 43.17
CA ASP A 367 -43.33 19.46 44.26
C ASP A 367 -41.88 19.02 44.66
N SER A 368 -41.28 19.78 45.56
CA SER A 368 -39.88 20.19 45.70
C SER A 368 -39.07 19.48 46.82
N SER A 369 -37.73 19.60 46.77
CA SER A 369 -36.85 19.81 47.94
C SER A 369 -35.36 19.88 47.57
N GLU A 370 -34.57 20.47 48.46
CA GLU A 370 -33.44 21.36 48.21
C GLU A 370 -32.02 20.75 48.29
N LYS A 371 -31.09 21.37 47.53
CA LYS A 371 -29.68 21.79 47.80
C LYS A 371 -28.94 21.28 49.08
N PRO A 372 -27.57 21.19 49.09
CA PRO A 372 -26.72 22.36 48.83
C PRO A 372 -25.33 22.18 48.15
N CYS A 373 -24.90 23.29 47.54
CA CYS A 373 -23.57 23.58 47.04
C CYS A 373 -22.56 23.83 48.17
N ARG A 374 -21.26 23.61 47.91
CA ARG A 374 -20.14 24.28 48.58
C ARG A 374 -19.16 24.85 47.55
N GLU A 375 -18.58 25.98 47.94
CA GLU A 375 -17.99 27.04 47.12
C GLU A 375 -16.49 26.90 46.79
N HIS A 376 -16.13 27.56 45.68
CA HIS A 376 -14.89 28.29 45.34
C HIS A 376 -13.49 27.66 45.53
N SER A 377 -12.79 27.45 44.41
CA SER A 377 -11.45 28.00 44.21
C SER A 377 -11.12 28.14 42.72
N THR A 378 -10.97 29.38 42.26
CA THR A 378 -10.37 29.74 40.97
C THR A 378 -8.86 29.76 41.13
N ARG A 379 -8.13 28.85 40.46
CA ARG A 379 -6.69 29.02 40.18
C ARG A 379 -6.20 28.21 38.97
N SER A 380 -5.64 28.98 38.03
CA SER A 380 -4.63 28.68 36.99
C SER A 380 -4.86 27.60 35.93
N VAL A 381 -4.95 28.10 34.69
CA VAL A 381 -4.60 27.42 33.43
C VAL A 381 -3.08 27.14 33.41
N SER A 382 -2.66 25.92 33.75
CA SER A 382 -1.47 25.22 33.22
C SER A 382 -1.40 23.87 33.96
N ASP A 383 -1.54 22.74 33.29
CA ASP A 383 -0.37 22.06 32.74
C ASP A 383 -0.81 21.06 31.65
N ARG A 384 -0.66 21.44 30.37
CA ARG A 384 -0.58 20.44 29.30
C ARG A 384 0.88 20.03 29.25
N SER A 385 1.20 18.81 29.68
CA SER A 385 2.54 18.24 29.62
C SER A 385 3.18 18.57 28.25
N ARG A 386 4.29 19.31 28.26
CA ARG A 386 5.01 19.72 27.05
C ARG A 386 5.42 18.49 26.24
N LYS A 387 5.16 18.47 24.93
CA LYS A 387 5.63 17.38 24.05
C LYS A 387 7.12 17.54 23.74
N LEU A 388 7.83 16.43 23.59
CA LEU A 388 9.19 16.42 23.04
C LEU A 388 9.16 16.86 21.59
N ARG A 389 10.00 17.83 21.21
CA ARG A 389 10.17 18.26 19.82
C ARG A 389 11.36 17.53 19.22
N ILE A 390 11.12 16.69 18.22
CA ILE A 390 12.15 15.85 17.60
C ILE A 390 12.38 16.27 16.16
N LEU A 391 13.63 16.63 15.83
CA LEU A 391 14.06 16.96 14.46
C LEU A 391 14.28 15.67 13.65
N CYS A 392 13.60 15.53 12.52
CA CYS A 392 13.57 14.31 11.72
C CYS A 392 14.38 14.44 10.42
N LEU A 393 15.42 13.62 10.27
CA LEU A 393 16.29 13.53 9.08
C LEU A 393 15.94 12.29 8.24
N HIS A 394 15.52 12.52 6.99
CA HIS A 394 15.10 11.45 6.08
C HIS A 394 16.27 10.64 5.49
N GLY A 395 15.98 9.50 4.86
CA GLY A 395 17.00 8.67 4.19
C GLY A 395 17.44 9.18 2.82
N PHE A 396 18.40 8.51 2.19
CA PHE A 396 18.92 8.87 0.87
C PHE A 396 17.83 8.88 -0.22
N ARG A 397 17.85 9.88 -1.12
CA ARG A 397 16.85 10.08 -2.19
C ARG A 397 15.40 10.17 -1.68
N GLN A 398 15.21 10.71 -0.47
CA GLN A 398 13.90 11.03 0.09
C GLN A 398 13.74 12.55 0.25
N ASN A 399 12.65 12.97 0.85
CA ASN A 399 12.36 14.34 1.25
C ASN A 399 11.50 14.32 2.53
N ALA A 400 11.38 15.46 3.21
CA ALA A 400 10.63 15.67 4.45
C ALA A 400 9.20 15.12 4.37
N SER A 401 8.51 15.40 3.26
CA SER A 401 7.13 14.98 3.03
C SER A 401 7.00 13.46 2.97
N SER A 402 7.85 12.79 2.18
CA SER A 402 7.86 11.33 2.09
C SER A 402 8.24 10.65 3.41
N PHE A 403 9.15 11.24 4.19
CA PHE A 403 9.57 10.69 5.49
C PHE A 403 8.48 10.86 6.55
N LYS A 404 7.78 12.00 6.55
CA LYS A 404 6.57 12.22 7.37
C LYS A 404 5.49 11.18 7.09
N GLY A 405 5.28 10.84 5.81
CA GLY A 405 4.35 9.77 5.41
C GLY A 405 4.74 8.38 5.93
N ARG A 406 6.02 8.01 5.80
CA ARG A 406 6.57 6.72 6.29
C ARG A 406 6.54 6.58 7.80
N THR A 407 6.68 7.68 8.53
CA THR A 407 6.67 7.71 10.01
C THR A 407 5.29 7.98 10.60
N SER A 408 4.23 8.07 9.79
CA SER A 408 2.87 8.41 10.24
C SER A 408 2.31 7.46 11.31
N SER A 409 2.58 6.15 11.22
CA SER A 409 2.19 5.17 12.24
C SER A 409 2.89 5.45 13.58
N LEU A 410 4.20 5.75 13.55
CA LEU A 410 4.99 6.12 14.73
C LEU A 410 4.45 7.42 15.34
N ALA A 411 4.25 8.45 14.52
CA ALA A 411 3.69 9.73 14.92
C ALA A 411 2.31 9.58 15.57
N LYS A 412 1.43 8.73 15.01
CA LYS A 412 0.09 8.47 15.58
C LYS A 412 0.18 7.82 16.96
N LYS A 413 1.13 6.91 17.17
CA LYS A 413 1.33 6.21 18.44
C LYS A 413 2.02 7.05 19.52
N LEU A 414 2.76 8.08 19.12
CA LEU A 414 3.49 8.99 20.02
C LEU A 414 2.85 10.39 20.13
N LYS A 415 1.71 10.62 19.47
CA LYS A 415 1.07 11.94 19.30
C LYS A 415 0.83 12.72 20.59
N ASN A 416 0.71 12.04 21.73
CA ASN A 416 0.43 12.67 23.02
C ASN A 416 1.71 13.22 23.67
N ASN A 417 2.87 12.65 23.33
CA ASN A 417 4.15 12.89 24.00
C ASN A 417 5.19 13.56 23.09
N VAL A 418 5.03 13.44 21.77
CA VAL A 418 6.05 13.85 20.79
C VAL A 418 5.43 14.69 19.67
N GLU A 419 6.17 15.73 19.27
CA GLU A 419 6.01 16.47 18.03
C GLU A 419 7.21 16.18 17.13
N PHE A 420 6.96 15.71 15.90
CA PHE A 420 8.00 15.44 14.91
C PHE A 420 8.08 16.57 13.89
N ILE A 421 9.29 17.10 13.67
CA ILE A 421 9.59 18.21 12.76
C ILE A 421 10.45 17.69 11.63
N PHE A 422 9.91 17.63 10.42
CA PHE A 422 10.59 17.07 9.24
C PHE A 422 11.18 18.18 8.38
N ILE A 423 12.41 17.98 7.90
CA ILE A 423 13.14 18.91 7.03
C ILE A 423 13.72 18.19 5.81
N ASP A 424 13.90 18.93 4.72
CA ASP A 424 14.59 18.44 3.53
C ASP A 424 16.10 18.58 3.73
N ALA A 425 16.87 17.61 3.24
CA ALA A 425 18.32 17.70 3.24
C ALA A 425 18.81 18.72 2.19
N PRO A 426 20.00 19.33 2.36
CA PRO A 426 20.40 20.45 1.50
C PRO A 426 20.94 20.02 0.13
N HIS A 427 21.33 18.76 -0.06
CA HIS A 427 21.84 18.28 -1.34
C HIS A 427 20.70 17.77 -2.20
N GLU A 428 20.32 18.54 -3.21
CA GLU A 428 19.40 18.08 -4.24
C GLU A 428 20.10 17.09 -5.18
N LEU A 429 19.45 15.97 -5.46
CA LEU A 429 19.99 14.90 -6.27
C LEU A 429 19.33 14.85 -7.65
N PRO A 430 20.10 14.52 -8.70
CA PRO A 430 19.57 14.39 -10.04
C PRO A 430 18.55 13.24 -10.12
N PHE A 431 17.60 13.41 -11.03
CA PHE A 431 16.66 12.37 -11.39
C PHE A 431 17.43 11.23 -12.09
N ILE A 432 17.20 9.99 -11.64
CA ILE A 432 17.81 8.81 -12.26
C ILE A 432 16.78 8.21 -13.20
N PHE A 433 17.17 8.00 -14.46
CA PHE A 433 16.35 7.44 -15.52
C PHE A 433 16.99 6.15 -16.03
N GLN A 434 16.18 5.15 -16.34
CA GLN A 434 16.64 3.90 -16.95
C GLN A 434 16.14 3.87 -18.40
N PRO A 435 17.01 4.13 -19.39
CA PRO A 435 16.61 4.11 -20.79
C PRO A 435 16.36 2.66 -21.22
N THR A 436 15.15 2.37 -21.70
CA THR A 436 14.94 1.29 -22.68
C THR A 436 15.44 1.76 -24.05
N GLU A 437 15.89 0.84 -24.91
CA GLU A 437 16.62 1.02 -26.20
C GLU A 437 16.06 2.05 -27.22
N GLN A 438 15.02 2.82 -26.92
CA GLN A 438 14.37 3.77 -27.82
C GLN A 438 14.18 5.20 -27.29
N GLN A 439 14.86 5.64 -26.21
CA GLN A 439 14.80 7.05 -25.78
C GLN A 439 16.16 7.63 -25.37
N ILE A 440 16.56 8.73 -26.01
CA ILE A 440 17.87 9.38 -25.83
C ILE A 440 17.81 10.58 -24.85
N SER A 441 16.63 11.12 -24.48
CA SER A 441 16.55 12.18 -23.45
C SER A 441 15.13 12.36 -22.87
N PRO A 442 14.94 12.46 -21.53
CA PRO A 442 13.68 12.89 -20.91
C PRO A 442 13.62 14.43 -20.80
N VAL A 443 12.41 14.99 -20.64
CA VAL A 443 12.16 16.43 -20.40
C VAL A 443 11.69 16.61 -18.95
N LEU A 444 12.30 17.54 -18.22
CA LEU A 444 11.95 17.86 -16.82
C LEU A 444 10.62 18.64 -16.78
N SER A 445 9.65 18.16 -15.98
CA SER A 445 8.49 18.95 -15.53
C SER A 445 8.86 19.60 -14.18
N GLU A 446 8.51 20.87 -14.01
CA GLU A 446 8.74 21.66 -12.79
C GLU A 446 8.07 21.05 -11.53
N ASN A 447 7.19 20.06 -11.68
CA ASN A 447 6.46 19.39 -10.61
C ASN A 447 7.08 18.08 -10.09
N CYS A 448 8.27 17.68 -10.56
CA CYS A 448 8.92 16.49 -10.02
C CYS A 448 9.35 16.72 -8.56
N LYS A 449 8.80 15.97 -7.60
CA LYS A 449 9.19 16.09 -6.18
C LYS A 449 10.69 15.81 -6.04
N LYS A 450 11.43 16.88 -5.78
CA LYS A 450 12.89 16.89 -5.57
C LYS A 450 13.32 15.80 -4.59
N ARG A 451 14.46 15.18 -4.89
CA ARG A 451 15.08 14.13 -4.09
C ARG A 451 16.30 14.72 -3.42
N PHE A 452 16.45 14.47 -2.12
CA PHE A 452 17.54 15.06 -1.36
C PHE A 452 18.40 13.99 -0.71
N ALA A 453 19.61 14.40 -0.32
CA ALA A 453 20.53 13.63 0.49
C ALA A 453 21.26 14.52 1.51
N TRP A 454 21.70 13.89 2.59
CA TRP A 454 22.53 14.53 3.61
C TRP A 454 24.02 14.43 3.29
N LEU A 455 24.41 13.36 2.61
CA LEU A 455 25.77 13.10 2.17
C LEU A 455 25.74 12.69 0.70
N ILE A 456 26.79 13.06 -0.02
CA ILE A 456 26.89 12.84 -1.46
C ILE A 456 28.16 12.07 -1.79
N SER A 457 28.31 11.66 -3.05
CA SER A 457 29.46 10.89 -3.50
C SER A 457 30.58 11.82 -3.97
N PRO A 458 31.88 11.45 -3.87
CA PRO A 458 32.98 12.27 -4.39
C PRO A 458 32.83 12.69 -5.86
N ASN A 459 32.10 11.89 -6.65
CA ASN A 459 31.87 12.14 -8.08
C ASN A 459 30.50 12.78 -8.38
N SER A 460 29.78 13.29 -7.39
CA SER A 460 28.60 14.14 -7.62
C SER A 460 29.05 15.60 -7.67
N THR A 461 29.62 16.00 -8.80
CA THR A 461 29.87 17.41 -9.08
C THR A 461 28.53 18.16 -9.09
N SER A 462 28.45 19.17 -8.22
CA SER A 462 27.30 20.02 -7.95
C SER A 462 27.18 21.17 -8.96
N SER A 463 27.21 20.90 -10.26
CA SER A 463 27.22 21.98 -11.27
C SER A 463 26.34 21.77 -12.50
N ASP A 464 25.49 20.75 -12.55
CA ASP A 464 24.47 20.66 -13.59
C ASP A 464 23.10 20.53 -12.93
N GLU A 465 22.42 21.66 -12.75
CA GLU A 465 21.02 21.77 -12.26
C GLU A 465 20.00 21.01 -13.12
N ASN A 466 20.42 20.36 -14.21
CA ASN A 466 19.58 19.57 -15.12
C ASN A 466 20.25 18.24 -15.55
N SER A 467 21.27 17.74 -14.86
CA SER A 467 21.99 16.54 -15.32
C SER A 467 21.24 15.23 -15.05
N TRP A 468 20.91 14.51 -16.13
CA TRP A 468 20.42 13.15 -16.10
C TRP A 468 21.54 12.17 -15.74
N ARG A 469 21.24 11.12 -14.97
CA ARG A 469 22.14 9.95 -14.87
C ARG A 469 21.39 8.68 -15.29
N ILE A 470 21.96 7.98 -16.27
CA ILE A 470 21.53 6.66 -16.71
C ILE A 470 21.82 5.67 -15.57
N ALA A 471 20.80 4.91 -15.16
CA ALA A 471 21.00 3.79 -14.23
C ALA A 471 21.66 2.62 -14.97
N GLU A 472 22.99 2.64 -15.08
CA GLU A 472 23.74 1.57 -15.76
C GLU A 472 23.79 0.25 -14.96
N GLN A 473 23.31 0.20 -13.71
CA GLN A 473 23.48 -0.99 -12.86
C GLN A 473 22.25 -1.33 -12.01
N GLN A 474 22.11 -2.64 -11.73
CA GLN A 474 21.26 -3.19 -10.67
C GLN A 474 21.52 -2.47 -9.34
N PHE A 475 20.49 -2.38 -8.49
CA PHE A 475 20.57 -1.77 -7.15
C PHE A 475 21.82 -2.24 -6.39
N ASP A 476 22.76 -1.32 -6.12
CA ASP A 476 23.96 -1.60 -5.34
C ASP A 476 23.64 -1.57 -3.83
N PRO A 477 23.61 -2.71 -3.14
CA PRO A 477 23.36 -2.77 -1.69
C PRO A 477 24.47 -2.09 -0.87
N PHE A 478 25.60 -1.75 -1.48
CA PHE A 478 26.70 -1.04 -0.83
C PHE A 478 26.78 0.45 -1.19
N GLN A 479 25.78 1.00 -1.89
CA GLN A 479 25.74 2.41 -2.32
C GLN A 479 25.99 3.39 -1.16
N TYR A 480 25.55 3.05 0.05
CA TYR A 480 25.74 3.88 1.25
C TYR A 480 27.22 4.12 1.59
N LYS A 481 28.13 3.20 1.22
CA LYS A 481 29.57 3.35 1.45
C LYS A 481 30.20 4.47 0.62
N MET A 482 29.56 4.84 -0.48
CA MET A 482 30.02 5.90 -1.39
C MET A 482 29.52 7.29 -1.00
N GLN A 483 28.75 7.43 0.08
CA GLN A 483 28.14 8.69 0.54
C GLN A 483 29.04 9.36 1.60
N THR A 484 30.22 9.82 1.18
CA THR A 484 31.28 10.29 2.09
C THR A 484 31.47 11.82 2.10
N GLU A 485 30.90 12.54 1.15
CA GLU A 485 31.11 13.98 0.95
C GLU A 485 29.88 14.83 1.31
N GLY A 486 30.03 16.16 1.28
CA GLY A 486 28.92 17.10 1.51
C GLY A 486 28.57 17.36 2.98
N PHE A 487 29.39 16.86 3.91
CA PHE A 487 29.19 17.01 5.35
C PHE A 487 29.10 18.47 5.79
N GLU A 488 30.04 19.33 5.37
CA GLU A 488 30.10 20.73 5.83
C GLU A 488 28.84 21.54 5.50
N LEU A 489 28.27 21.35 4.30
CA LEU A 489 27.03 21.99 3.89
C LEU A 489 25.86 21.50 4.76
N SER A 490 25.76 20.18 4.95
CA SER A 490 24.74 19.56 5.80
C SER A 490 24.85 19.97 7.26
N TYR A 491 26.06 20.06 7.78
CA TYR A 491 26.33 20.49 9.15
C TYR A 491 25.90 21.96 9.36
N SER A 492 26.34 22.86 8.48
CA SER A 492 25.99 24.28 8.53
C SER A 492 24.48 24.50 8.38
N TYR A 493 23.83 23.75 7.47
CA TYR A 493 22.39 23.77 7.29
C TYR A 493 21.63 23.32 8.55
N LEU A 494 22.06 22.20 9.17
CA LEU A 494 21.44 21.72 10.41
C LEU A 494 21.65 22.69 11.58
N GLN A 495 22.83 23.31 11.71
CA GLN A 495 23.04 24.37 12.71
C GLN A 495 22.04 25.51 12.52
N HIS A 496 21.84 25.97 11.28
CA HIS A 496 20.87 27.01 10.97
C HIS A 496 19.43 26.58 11.32
N VAL A 497 19.04 25.34 11.01
CA VAL A 497 17.72 24.81 11.35
C VAL A 497 17.52 24.73 12.87
N VAL A 498 18.51 24.22 13.62
CA VAL A 498 18.43 24.11 15.09
C VAL A 498 18.29 25.50 15.72
N LEU A 499 19.06 26.49 15.24
CA LEU A 499 18.97 27.86 15.73
C LEU A 499 17.63 28.54 15.38
N LYS A 500 17.11 28.32 14.16
CA LYS A 500 15.91 29.00 13.66
C LYS A 500 14.60 28.38 14.14
N ASN A 501 14.54 27.04 14.19
CA ASN A 501 13.29 26.28 14.42
C ASN A 501 13.27 25.57 15.78
N GLY A 502 14.35 25.65 16.55
CA GLY A 502 14.46 25.12 17.90
C GLY A 502 13.59 25.84 18.94
N PRO A 503 13.65 25.42 20.21
CA PRO A 503 14.48 24.34 20.73
C PRO A 503 13.96 22.95 20.31
N PHE A 504 14.88 22.03 20.01
CA PHE A 504 14.59 20.62 19.78
C PHE A 504 15.10 19.81 20.97
N ASP A 505 14.30 18.86 21.46
CA ASP A 505 14.69 17.97 22.54
C ASP A 505 15.53 16.80 22.05
N GLY A 506 15.36 16.38 20.79
CA GLY A 506 16.10 15.25 20.23
C GLY A 506 16.13 15.26 18.72
N ILE A 507 16.95 14.37 18.16
CA ILE A 507 17.10 14.18 16.72
C ILE A 507 16.76 12.74 16.36
N LEU A 508 15.98 12.54 15.29
CA LEU A 508 15.66 11.24 14.73
C LEU A 508 16.19 11.17 13.31
N GLY A 509 17.02 10.19 13.03
CA GLY A 509 17.52 9.94 11.69
C GLY A 509 17.10 8.56 11.19
N PHE A 510 16.82 8.45 9.88
CA PHE A 510 16.57 7.18 9.20
C PHE A 510 17.57 6.94 8.08
N SER A 511 18.20 5.77 8.02
CA SER A 511 19.17 5.40 6.99
C SER A 511 20.32 6.42 6.92
N GLN A 512 20.56 7.06 5.78
CA GLN A 512 21.52 8.17 5.66
C GLN A 512 21.26 9.33 6.64
N GLY A 513 19.99 9.61 6.97
CA GLY A 513 19.65 10.62 7.99
C GLY A 513 20.14 10.22 9.39
N ALA A 514 20.22 8.93 9.71
CA ALA A 514 20.81 8.45 10.96
C ALA A 514 22.33 8.62 10.97
N ALA A 515 22.99 8.33 9.84
CA ALA A 515 24.43 8.59 9.68
C ALA A 515 24.74 10.09 9.86
N MET A 516 23.97 10.97 9.23
CA MET A 516 24.14 12.41 9.37
C MET A 516 23.82 12.91 10.78
N ALA A 517 22.79 12.39 11.44
CA ALA A 517 22.47 12.74 12.81
C ALA A 517 23.62 12.40 13.78
N ALA A 518 24.25 11.23 13.62
CA ALA A 518 25.42 10.85 14.41
C ALA A 518 26.61 11.79 14.18
N LEU A 519 26.94 12.10 12.92
CA LEU A 519 28.01 13.05 12.58
C LEU A 519 27.74 14.45 13.12
N PHE A 520 26.49 14.92 13.05
CA PHE A 520 26.09 16.22 13.58
C PHE A 520 26.32 16.29 15.10
N LEU A 521 25.89 15.27 15.84
CA LEU A 521 26.07 15.21 17.30
C LEU A 521 27.54 15.11 17.71
N GLU A 522 28.32 14.30 16.99
CA GLU A 522 29.76 14.19 17.21
C GLU A 522 30.46 15.54 17.01
N GLN A 523 30.16 16.24 15.93
CA GLN A 523 30.76 17.55 15.64
C GLN A 523 30.30 18.65 16.62
N GLN A 524 29.05 18.62 17.06
CA GLN A 524 28.54 19.50 18.13
C GLN A 524 29.31 19.26 19.43
N GLN A 525 29.53 17.99 19.80
CA GLN A 525 30.33 17.63 20.98
C GLN A 525 31.78 18.13 20.88
N ARG A 526 32.42 17.96 19.71
CA ARG A 526 33.81 18.41 19.47
C ARG A 526 33.95 19.94 19.49
N SER A 527 32.98 20.66 18.93
CA SER A 527 32.99 22.12 18.88
C SER A 527 32.56 22.81 20.19
N GLY A 528 32.10 22.04 21.17
CA GLY A 528 31.59 22.59 22.44
C GLY A 528 30.30 23.40 22.28
N GLN A 529 29.62 23.27 21.13
CA GLN A 529 28.33 23.92 20.90
C GLN A 529 27.21 23.13 21.56
N VAL A 530 26.37 23.82 22.34
CA VAL A 530 25.23 23.20 23.03
C VAL A 530 23.99 23.33 22.16
N SER A 531 23.69 22.29 21.38
CA SER A 531 22.56 22.25 20.43
C SER A 531 21.17 22.14 21.08
N GLY A 532 21.06 22.14 22.41
CA GLY A 532 19.80 21.90 23.14
C GLY A 532 19.26 20.47 23.02
N LEU A 533 19.83 19.67 22.11
CA LEU A 533 19.49 18.26 21.90
C LEU A 533 19.90 17.43 23.10
N ARG A 534 19.00 16.55 23.55
CA ARG A 534 19.17 15.71 24.73
C ARG A 534 19.31 14.23 24.40
N PHE A 535 18.86 13.80 23.21
CA PHE A 535 18.94 12.41 22.79
C PHE A 535 18.91 12.24 21.26
N ALA A 536 19.29 11.05 20.80
CA ALA A 536 19.23 10.63 19.41
C ALA A 536 18.36 9.37 19.23
N VAL A 537 17.62 9.28 18.12
CA VAL A 537 16.94 8.05 17.66
C VAL A 537 17.45 7.72 16.27
N LEU A 538 18.21 6.64 16.14
CA LEU A 538 18.95 6.29 14.92
C LEU A 538 18.41 4.99 14.35
N CYS A 539 17.70 5.09 13.22
CA CYS A 539 17.01 3.96 12.60
C CYS A 539 17.74 3.49 11.34
N SER A 540 18.14 2.21 11.29
CA SER A 540 18.93 1.59 10.20
C SER A 540 20.11 2.46 9.74
N GLY A 541 20.82 3.07 10.70
CA GLY A 541 21.95 3.95 10.42
C GLY A 541 23.24 3.21 10.13
N PHE A 542 24.23 3.92 9.62
CA PHE A 542 25.57 3.41 9.36
C PHE A 542 26.62 4.45 9.74
N SER A 543 27.82 3.99 10.11
CA SER A 543 28.97 4.86 10.35
C SER A 543 29.65 5.23 9.02
N THR A 544 30.06 6.49 8.88
CA THR A 544 30.90 6.95 7.75
C THR A 544 32.36 7.04 8.19
N VAL A 545 33.30 7.07 7.24
CA VAL A 545 34.75 7.07 7.50
C VAL A 545 35.17 8.19 8.48
N SER A 546 34.50 9.35 8.44
CA SER A 546 34.76 10.50 9.33
C SER A 546 34.53 10.19 10.82
N CYS A 547 33.64 9.24 11.14
CA CYS A 547 33.26 8.87 12.51
C CYS A 547 34.28 7.91 13.17
N LYS A 548 35.20 7.32 12.39
CA LYS A 548 36.23 6.39 12.92
C LYS A 548 37.55 7.08 13.30
N SER A 549 37.70 8.37 12.98
CA SER A 549 39.02 9.02 12.94
C SER A 549 39.50 9.67 14.24
N VAL A 550 38.69 9.78 15.30
CA VAL A 550 39.11 10.51 16.52
C VAL A 550 38.55 9.85 17.77
N GLY A 551 39.44 9.47 18.70
CA GLY A 551 39.11 8.68 19.89
C GLY A 551 38.18 9.39 20.87
N GLY A 552 36.98 8.84 21.06
CA GLY A 552 36.03 9.17 22.12
C GLY A 552 34.60 8.76 21.75
N PHE A 553 33.80 8.32 22.73
CA PHE A 553 32.38 8.00 22.51
C PHE A 553 31.53 9.27 22.30
N ILE A 554 30.46 9.16 21.49
CA ILE A 554 29.41 10.17 21.41
C ILE A 554 28.56 10.08 22.69
N LYS A 555 28.56 11.15 23.50
CA LYS A 555 27.98 11.18 24.87
C LYS A 555 26.50 11.55 24.91
N TYR A 556 25.79 11.46 23.80
CA TYR A 556 24.35 11.69 23.74
C TYR A 556 23.62 10.38 24.02
N PRO A 557 22.64 10.34 24.95
CA PRO A 557 21.73 9.21 25.07
C PRO A 557 21.11 8.86 23.72
N SER A 558 21.16 7.59 23.33
CA SER A 558 20.77 7.17 21.98
C SER A 558 19.89 5.93 21.98
N LEU A 559 18.98 5.88 21.02
CA LEU A 559 18.17 4.70 20.71
C LEU A 559 18.49 4.24 19.29
N HIS A 560 19.14 3.10 19.16
CA HIS A 560 19.48 2.47 17.89
C HIS A 560 18.44 1.43 17.53
N ILE A 561 17.85 1.54 16.34
CA ILE A 561 16.77 0.67 15.89
C ILE A 561 17.11 0.13 14.51
N PHE A 562 17.27 -1.18 14.35
CA PHE A 562 17.63 -1.76 13.06
C PHE A 562 17.19 -3.22 12.95
N GLY A 563 17.19 -3.73 11.71
CA GLY A 563 16.86 -5.12 11.44
C GLY A 563 17.88 -6.07 12.07
N ASP A 564 17.43 -7.13 12.73
CA ASP A 564 18.30 -8.23 13.17
C ASP A 564 18.76 -9.06 11.95
N GLY A 565 19.58 -10.09 12.17
CA GLY A 565 20.02 -10.99 11.09
C GLY A 565 18.89 -11.67 10.31
N ARG A 566 17.66 -11.72 10.87
CA ARG A 566 16.44 -12.27 10.23
C ARG A 566 15.61 -11.20 9.54
N GLY A 567 15.74 -9.92 9.94
CA GLY A 567 15.03 -8.79 9.35
C GLY A 567 15.32 -8.56 7.87
N ARG A 568 16.44 -9.09 7.36
CA ARG A 568 16.88 -8.97 5.96
C ARG A 568 16.79 -7.53 5.47
N ASP A 569 17.32 -6.58 6.23
CA ASP A 569 17.56 -5.22 5.74
C ASP A 569 18.55 -5.31 4.57
N ARG A 570 18.01 -5.21 3.34
CA ARG A 570 18.78 -5.32 2.09
C ARG A 570 19.53 -4.03 1.74
N GLN A 571 19.34 -2.96 2.51
CA GLN A 571 20.00 -1.68 2.29
C GLN A 571 21.17 -1.48 3.25
N ILE A 572 20.97 -1.76 4.53
CA ILE A 572 21.99 -1.62 5.57
C ILE A 572 22.06 -2.91 6.37
N ASN A 573 23.19 -3.60 6.30
CA ASN A 573 23.42 -4.82 7.08
C ASN A 573 23.40 -4.51 8.59
N CYS A 574 22.80 -5.40 9.39
CA CYS A 574 22.69 -5.25 10.84
C CYS A 574 24.04 -4.98 11.54
N GLU A 575 25.15 -5.60 11.09
CA GLU A 575 26.49 -5.35 11.63
C GLU A 575 26.92 -3.89 11.44
N VAL A 576 26.52 -3.26 10.33
CA VAL A 576 26.87 -1.86 10.03
C VAL A 576 26.12 -0.89 10.95
N SER A 577 24.90 -1.25 11.33
CA SER A 577 24.14 -0.48 12.32
C SER A 577 24.66 -0.71 13.75
N ARG A 578 25.16 -1.90 14.07
CA ARG A 578 25.87 -2.18 15.33
C ARG A 578 27.17 -1.38 15.43
N ASP A 579 27.96 -1.35 14.35
CA ASP A 579 29.17 -0.54 14.27
C ASP A 579 28.89 0.94 14.60
N LEU A 580 27.75 1.49 14.13
CA LEU A 580 27.34 2.85 14.49
C LEU A 580 26.94 2.96 15.97
N ALA A 581 26.26 1.96 16.52
CA ALA A 581 25.86 1.95 17.93
C ALA A 581 27.07 1.91 18.87
N ASP A 582 28.13 1.17 18.51
CA ASP A 582 29.37 1.09 19.29
C ASP A 582 30.15 2.42 19.37
N LEU A 583 29.80 3.43 18.56
CA LEU A 583 30.37 4.78 18.65
C LEU A 583 29.72 5.63 19.75
N PHE A 584 28.56 5.22 20.27
CA PHE A 584 27.86 5.90 21.36
C PHE A 584 28.24 5.29 22.72
N ASP A 585 28.13 6.09 23.80
CA ASP A 585 28.40 5.60 25.16
C ASP A 585 27.39 4.51 25.56
N LYS A 586 27.90 3.29 25.79
CA LYS A 586 27.12 2.09 26.13
C LYS A 586 26.25 2.23 27.36
N ASN A 587 26.59 3.11 28.30
CA ASN A 587 25.79 3.36 29.49
C ASN A 587 24.52 4.18 29.20
N SER A 588 24.45 4.81 28.03
CA SER A 588 23.37 5.71 27.63
C SER A 588 22.73 5.35 26.27
N SER A 589 23.21 4.28 25.62
CA SER A 589 22.69 3.76 24.37
C SER A 589 21.78 2.55 24.58
N VAL A 590 20.61 2.55 23.97
CA VAL A 590 19.68 1.41 23.92
C VAL A 590 19.61 0.89 22.49
N THR A 591 19.64 -0.43 22.32
CA THR A 591 19.52 -1.08 21.00
C THR A 591 18.23 -1.89 20.92
N ILE A 592 17.48 -1.70 19.83
CA ILE A 592 16.31 -2.46 19.45
C ILE A 592 16.60 -3.14 18.12
N GLU A 593 16.86 -4.45 18.15
CA GLU A 593 16.92 -5.26 16.95
C GLU A 593 15.53 -5.84 16.62
N HIS A 594 15.11 -5.79 15.35
CA HIS A 594 13.80 -6.28 14.93
C HIS A 594 13.87 -7.20 13.72
N ASP A 595 12.93 -8.13 13.61
CA ASP A 595 12.81 -9.09 12.51
C ASP A 595 12.21 -8.50 11.20
N MET A 596 12.12 -7.18 11.10
CA MET A 596 11.62 -6.46 9.92
C MET A 596 12.79 -5.87 9.11
N GLY A 597 12.58 -5.56 7.83
CA GLY A 597 13.61 -4.99 6.94
C GLY A 597 13.92 -3.51 7.21
N HIS A 598 14.28 -2.76 6.16
CA HIS A 598 14.69 -1.35 6.25
C HIS A 598 13.54 -0.38 6.61
N ILE A 599 13.06 -0.42 7.85
CA ILE A 599 11.89 0.32 8.33
C ILE A 599 12.03 0.74 9.82
N ILE A 600 11.11 1.58 10.31
CA ILE A 600 10.96 1.85 11.75
C ILE A 600 9.81 0.97 12.29
N PRO A 601 10.07 0.05 13.22
CA PRO A 601 9.05 -0.87 13.73
C PRO A 601 8.05 -0.14 14.61
N THR A 602 6.76 -0.30 14.32
CA THR A 602 5.67 0.31 15.11
C THR A 602 4.79 -0.72 15.81
N ARG A 603 5.13 -2.01 15.73
CA ARG A 603 4.45 -3.10 16.45
C ARG A 603 5.04 -3.28 17.86
N SER A 604 4.25 -3.88 18.76
CA SER A 604 4.77 -4.34 20.07
C SER A 604 5.70 -5.54 19.84
N PRO A 605 6.77 -5.72 20.63
CA PRO A 605 7.19 -4.91 21.79
C PRO A 605 7.99 -3.64 21.43
N TYR A 606 8.41 -3.48 20.17
CA TYR A 606 9.34 -2.42 19.77
C TYR A 606 8.80 -1.01 20.03
N ILE A 607 7.54 -0.75 19.71
CA ILE A 607 6.95 0.56 19.97
C ILE A 607 6.88 0.91 21.46
N ASP A 608 6.76 -0.09 22.32
CA ASP A 608 6.68 0.11 23.76
C ASP A 608 8.07 0.44 24.32
N GLN A 609 9.13 -0.16 23.77
CA GLN A 609 10.52 0.20 24.06
C GLN A 609 10.88 1.60 23.56
N ILE A 610 10.45 1.97 22.33
CA ILE A 610 10.62 3.33 21.80
C ILE A 610 9.93 4.35 22.73
N LYS A 611 8.70 4.06 23.18
CA LYS A 611 7.99 4.90 24.14
C LYS A 611 8.73 5.01 25.46
N ALA A 612 9.21 3.90 26.01
CA ALA A 612 9.94 3.90 27.28
C ALA A 612 11.19 4.78 27.22
N PHE A 613 11.98 4.67 26.14
CA PHE A 613 13.13 5.55 25.91
C PHE A 613 12.73 7.02 25.81
N LEU A 614 11.70 7.37 25.03
CA LEU A 614 11.31 8.77 24.88
C LEU A 614 10.71 9.35 26.17
N LEU A 615 9.94 8.54 26.91
CA LEU A 615 9.32 8.97 28.17
C LEU A 615 10.34 9.26 29.27
N SER A 616 11.57 8.75 29.21
CA SER A 616 12.61 9.14 30.18
C SER A 616 13.10 10.58 30.02
N PHE A 617 12.65 11.31 29.00
CA PHE A 617 13.02 12.71 28.75
C PHE A 617 11.87 13.70 28.97
N LEU A 618 10.66 13.19 29.26
CA LEU A 618 9.49 13.96 29.67
C LEU A 618 9.37 13.97 31.19
#